data_AF-A0A534WTX2-F1
#
_entry.id   AF-A0A534WTX2-F1
#
_cell.length_a   1.000
_cell.length_b   1.000
_cell.length_c   1.000
_cell.angle_alpha   90.00
_cell.angle_beta   90.00
_cell.angle_gamma   90.00
#
_symmetry.space_group_name_H-M   'P 1'
#
loop_
_entity.id
_entity.type
_entity.pdbx_description
1 polymer ?
#
loop_
_entity_poly.entity_id
_entity_poly.type
_entity_poly.pdbx_seq_one_letter_code
_entity_poly.pdbx_strand_id
1 'polypeptide(L)'
;MGGARRPPLLLRRQGIVRAPFQTRAFGQGIARQPDGKLLAAGVVHPAQGYEQVALVRFQPDGTLDASFGTGGVALATVGTDTPRRRRSQGCATDGMRR
;
A
#
# COMPACT_ATOMS: atom_id res chain seq x y z
N MET A 1 53.65 -10.97 -13.66
CA MET A 1 53.28 -11.88 -12.53
C MET A 1 52.40 -11.05 -11.60
N GLY A 2 51.07 -11.19 -11.65
CA GLY A 2 50.31 -12.08 -10.75
C GLY A 2 50.24 -11.46 -9.34
N GLY A 3 49.11 -11.14 -8.71
CA GLY A 3 47.71 -11.44 -8.95
C GLY A 3 46.99 -11.30 -7.61
N ALA A 4 45.78 -10.72 -7.63
CA ALA A 4 44.73 -10.82 -6.59
C ALA A 4 45.05 -10.15 -5.22
N ARG A 5 44.10 -9.56 -4.49
CA ARG A 5 42.73 -10.01 -4.23
C ARG A 5 41.85 -8.80 -3.86
N ARG A 6 40.73 -8.59 -4.56
CA ARG A 6 39.52 -7.96 -3.99
C ARG A 6 39.01 -8.88 -2.86
N PRO A 7 38.60 -8.41 -1.66
CA PRO A 7 37.18 -8.05 -1.39
C PRO A 7 36.97 -7.15 -0.11
N PRO A 8 35.75 -6.94 0.44
CA PRO A 8 34.40 -7.10 -0.10
C PRO A 8 33.55 -5.81 -0.10
N LEU A 9 32.56 -5.86 -0.97
CA LEU A 9 31.29 -5.13 -1.01
C LEU A 9 30.81 -4.64 0.38
N LEU A 10 31.00 -3.36 0.68
CA LEU A 10 30.20 -2.68 1.70
C LEU A 10 28.77 -2.56 1.16
N LEU A 11 28.00 -3.59 1.45
CA LEU A 11 26.57 -3.68 1.28
C LEU A 11 25.94 -2.39 1.82
N ARG A 12 25.65 -1.41 0.94
CA ARG A 12 24.77 -0.28 1.21
C ARG A 12 23.32 -0.77 1.36
N ARG A 13 23.08 -1.82 2.14
CA ARG A 13 21.73 -2.16 2.60
C ARG A 13 21.42 -1.27 3.79
N GLN A 14 21.11 -0.02 3.51
CA GLN A 14 20.27 0.73 4.42
C GLN A 14 18.94 -0.01 4.46
N GLY A 15 18.70 -0.79 5.52
CA GLY A 15 17.48 -1.59 5.71
C GLY A 15 16.23 -0.74 5.94
N ILE A 16 16.21 0.47 5.41
CA ILE A 16 15.15 1.46 5.52
C ILE A 16 14.63 1.71 4.11
N VAL A 17 13.40 1.31 3.89
CA VAL A 17 12.64 1.65 2.68
C VAL A 17 11.76 2.84 3.01
N ARG A 18 11.75 3.85 2.15
CA ARG A 18 11.01 5.10 2.35
C ARG A 18 9.77 5.14 1.47
N ALA A 19 8.62 5.40 2.08
CA ALA A 19 7.41 5.77 1.36
C ALA A 19 7.46 7.26 0.93
N PRO A 20 6.84 7.65 -0.19
CA PRO A 20 6.99 8.98 -0.78
C PRO A 20 6.07 10.05 -0.15
N PHE A 21 5.69 9.91 1.12
CA PHE A 21 4.80 10.88 1.78
C PHE A 21 5.58 12.10 2.27
N GLN A 22 5.12 13.29 1.87
CA GLN A 22 5.68 14.57 2.30
C GLN A 22 4.96 15.16 3.52
N THR A 23 3.89 14.53 3.97
CA THR A 23 3.11 14.89 5.16
C THR A 23 3.33 13.87 6.27
N ARG A 24 2.69 14.09 7.44
CA ARG A 24 2.78 13.14 8.56
C ARG A 24 2.13 11.82 8.15
N ALA A 25 2.89 10.74 8.26
CA ALA A 25 2.46 9.39 7.96
C ALA A 25 2.95 8.42 9.03
N PHE A 26 2.14 7.43 9.35
CA PHE A 26 2.44 6.39 10.32
C PHE A 26 2.32 5.02 9.67
N GLY A 27 3.39 4.24 9.70
CA GLY A 27 3.34 2.83 9.31
C GLY A 27 2.67 2.00 10.40
N GLN A 28 1.70 1.17 10.01
CA GLN A 28 0.95 0.29 10.92
C GLN A 28 1.38 -1.17 10.76
N GLY A 29 1.80 -1.57 9.56
CA GLY A 29 2.24 -2.94 9.32
C GLY A 29 2.85 -3.14 7.95
N ILE A 30 3.48 -4.30 7.78
CA ILE A 30 4.06 -4.74 6.51
C ILE A 30 3.79 -6.23 6.31
N ALA A 31 3.50 -6.61 5.07
CA ALA A 31 3.33 -8.00 4.66
C ALA A 31 4.15 -8.28 3.42
N ARG A 32 4.70 -9.50 3.32
CA ARG A 32 5.35 -9.99 2.12
C ARG A 32 4.35 -10.74 1.25
N GLN A 33 4.28 -10.38 -0.02
CA GLN A 33 3.40 -11.00 -1.00
C GLN A 33 4.05 -12.27 -1.60
N PRO A 34 3.26 -13.21 -2.16
CA PRO A 34 3.79 -14.46 -2.74
C PRO A 34 4.79 -14.25 -3.88
N ASP A 35 4.67 -13.16 -4.62
CA ASP A 35 5.59 -12.76 -5.70
C ASP A 35 6.90 -12.13 -5.18
N GLY A 36 7.07 -12.04 -3.86
CA GLY A 36 8.26 -11.50 -3.20
C GLY A 36 8.22 -9.99 -2.96
N LYS A 37 7.18 -9.29 -3.42
CA LYS A 37 6.98 -7.86 -3.15
C LYS A 37 6.60 -7.62 -1.69
N LEU A 38 6.72 -6.37 -1.25
CA LEU A 38 6.32 -5.95 0.08
C LEU A 38 5.16 -4.97 -0.01
N LEU A 39 4.13 -5.18 0.80
CA LEU A 39 3.02 -4.26 0.96
C LEU A 39 3.08 -3.66 2.37
N ALA A 40 3.27 -2.35 2.45
CA ALA A 40 3.20 -1.60 3.69
C ALA A 40 1.84 -0.91 3.80
N ALA A 41 1.26 -0.95 5.00
CA ALA A 41 0.00 -0.29 5.32
C ALA A 41 0.24 0.78 6.40
N GLY A 42 -0.48 1.88 6.28
CA GLY A 42 -0.36 2.98 7.21
C GLY A 42 -1.48 3.99 7.08
N VAL A 43 -1.31 5.08 7.82
CA VAL A 43 -2.24 6.20 7.85
C VAL A 43 -1.48 7.46 7.50
N VAL A 44 -2.04 8.28 6.63
CA VAL A 44 -1.49 9.56 6.20
C VAL A 44 -2.43 10.67 6.62
N HIS A 45 -1.86 11.72 7.20
CA HIS A 45 -2.55 12.93 7.60
C HIS A 45 -2.16 14.02 6.60
N PRO A 46 -2.95 14.25 5.54
CA PRO A 46 -2.67 15.32 4.59
C PRO A 46 -2.78 16.68 5.29
N ALA A 47 -2.12 17.71 4.73
CA ALA A 47 -2.18 19.07 5.28
C ALA A 47 -3.61 19.67 5.23
N GLN A 48 -4.42 19.20 4.29
CA GLN A 48 -5.84 19.53 4.17
C GLN A 48 -6.62 18.26 3.81
N GLY A 49 -7.84 18.13 4.35
CA GLY A 49 -8.71 16.99 4.12
C GLY A 49 -8.75 15.99 5.28
N TYR A 50 -9.35 14.84 5.03
CA TYR A 50 -9.52 13.78 6.02
C TYR A 50 -8.30 12.86 6.08
N GLU A 51 -8.16 12.17 7.20
CA GLU A 51 -7.22 11.07 7.36
C GLU A 51 -7.44 10.01 6.27
N GLN A 52 -6.34 9.48 5.74
CA GLN A 52 -6.37 8.50 4.67
C GLN A 52 -5.61 7.25 5.07
N VAL A 53 -6.19 6.08 4.79
CA VAL A 53 -5.45 4.83 4.77
C VAL A 53 -4.57 4.83 3.52
N ALA A 54 -3.30 4.51 3.71
CA ALA A 54 -2.33 4.41 2.65
C ALA A 54 -1.75 3.00 2.57
N LEU A 55 -1.72 2.47 1.35
CA LEU A 55 -1.01 1.25 1.01
C LEU A 55 0.13 1.60 0.05
N VAL A 56 1.32 1.11 0.35
CA VAL A 56 2.51 1.33 -0.49
C VAL A 56 3.10 -0.02 -0.85
N ARG A 57 3.30 -0.28 -2.14
CA ARG A 57 3.91 -1.53 -2.60
C ARG A 57 5.35 -1.29 -3.05
N PHE A 58 6.24 -2.14 -2.56
CA PHE A 58 7.65 -2.14 -2.91
C PHE A 58 8.02 -3.44 -3.61
N GLN A 59 8.99 -3.33 -4.51
CA GLN A 59 9.68 -4.47 -5.10
C GLN A 59 10.58 -5.15 -4.05
N PRO A 60 11.08 -6.38 -4.32
CA PRO A 60 11.96 -7.09 -3.39
C PRO A 60 13.27 -6.35 -3.06
N ASP A 61 13.70 -5.44 -3.94
CA ASP A 61 14.88 -4.60 -3.73
C ASP A 61 14.61 -3.32 -2.91
N GLY A 62 13.34 -3.10 -2.52
CA GLY A 62 12.91 -1.93 -1.74
C GLY A 62 12.52 -0.71 -2.60
N THR A 63 12.58 -0.80 -3.93
CA THR A 63 12.08 0.27 -4.81
C THR A 63 10.56 0.29 -4.87
N LEU A 64 9.94 1.43 -5.16
CA LEU A 64 8.48 1.52 -5.30
C LEU A 64 8.02 0.75 -6.54
N ASP A 65 6.98 -0.07 -6.38
CA ASP A 65 6.33 -0.73 -7.51
C ASP A 65 5.34 0.23 -8.18
N ALA A 66 5.80 0.96 -9.19
CA ALA A 66 4.98 1.94 -9.92
C ALA A 66 3.71 1.37 -10.57
N SER A 67 3.60 0.04 -10.72
CA SER A 67 2.39 -0.62 -11.23
C SER A 67 1.24 -0.70 -10.20
N PHE A 68 1.49 -0.34 -8.94
CA PHE A 68 0.50 -0.33 -7.88
C PHE A 68 -0.10 1.05 -7.66
N GLY A 69 -1.43 1.16 -7.73
CA GLY A 69 -2.13 2.43 -7.51
C GLY A 69 -1.57 3.54 -8.41
N THR A 70 -1.29 4.69 -7.81
CA THR A 70 -0.60 5.81 -8.48
C THR A 70 0.84 5.86 -7.99
N GLY A 71 1.79 5.48 -8.84
CA GLY A 71 3.23 5.57 -8.54
C GLY A 71 3.69 4.70 -7.36
N GLY A 72 3.02 3.57 -7.10
CA GLY A 72 3.33 2.66 -5.99
C GLY A 72 2.50 2.88 -4.74
N VAL A 73 1.52 3.80 -4.78
CA VAL A 73 0.70 4.18 -3.63
C VAL A 73 -0.78 4.09 -3.97
N ALA A 74 -1.56 3.49 -3.07
CA ALA A 74 -3.01 3.56 -3.07
C ALA A 74 -3.48 4.30 -1.81
N LEU A 75 -4.37 5.29 -1.98
CA LEU A 75 -4.94 6.09 -0.91
C LEU A 75 -6.45 5.85 -0.84
N ALA A 76 -6.96 5.64 0.36
CA ALA A 76 -8.38 5.56 0.64
C ALA A 76 -8.73 6.54 1.75
N THR A 77 -9.58 7.51 1.45
CA THR A 77 -10.09 8.44 2.46
C THR A 77 -10.95 7.68 3.46
N VAL A 78 -10.67 7.83 4.75
CA VAL A 78 -11.53 7.29 5.80
C VAL A 78 -12.75 8.20 5.90
N GLY A 79 -13.75 7.93 5.06
CA GLY A 79 -15.04 8.60 5.14
C GLY A 79 -15.84 8.07 6.32
N THR A 80 -16.49 8.95 7.08
CA THR A 80 -17.68 8.58 7.85
C THR A 80 -18.77 8.31 6.83
N ASP A 81 -18.77 7.12 6.23
CA ASP A 81 -19.86 6.70 5.37
C ASP A 81 -21.09 6.55 6.29
N THR A 82 -21.83 7.65 6.53
CA THR A 82 -23.23 7.54 6.92
C THR A 82 -23.82 6.64 5.87
N PRO A 83 -24.30 5.45 6.26
CA PRO A 83 -24.46 4.34 5.33
C PRO A 83 -25.20 4.86 4.12
N ARG A 84 -24.53 4.90 2.96
CA ARG A 84 -25.24 5.06 1.70
C ARG A 84 -26.22 3.92 1.71
N ARG A 85 -27.50 4.21 1.98
CA ARG A 85 -28.58 3.22 1.93
C ARG A 85 -28.39 2.55 0.57
N ARG A 86 -27.80 1.36 0.59
CA ARG A 86 -27.95 0.40 -0.49
C ARG A 86 -29.45 0.27 -0.53
N ARG A 87 -30.09 0.96 -1.47
CA ARG A 87 -31.42 0.55 -1.91
C ARG A 87 -31.14 -0.83 -2.43
N SER A 88 -31.36 -1.82 -1.56
CA SER A 88 -31.72 -3.16 -1.94
C SER A 88 -32.87 -2.98 -2.92
N GLN A 89 -32.56 -2.83 -4.21
CA GLN A 89 -33.52 -3.17 -5.24
C GLN A 89 -33.88 -4.62 -4.95
N GLY A 90 -35.15 -4.79 -4.60
CA GLY A 90 -35.64 -5.88 -3.80
C GLY A 90 -35.31 -7.24 -4.40
N CYS A 91 -35.11 -8.21 -3.52
CA CYS A 91 -35.47 -9.58 -3.81
C CYS A 91 -36.96 -9.61 -4.18
N ALA A 92 -37.28 -9.51 -5.47
CA ALA A 92 -38.60 -9.86 -5.96
C ALA A 92 -38.71 -11.39 -5.85
N THR A 93 -39.12 -11.85 -4.66
CA THR A 93 -39.81 -13.13 -4.53
C THR A 93 -41.26 -12.84 -4.88
N ASP A 94 -41.65 -13.09 -6.11
CA ASP A 94 -43.06 -13.35 -6.43
C ASP A 94 -43.15 -14.63 -7.25
N GLY A 95 -42.84 -15.73 -6.57
CA GLY A 95 -43.44 -17.01 -6.88
C GLY A 95 -44.63 -17.19 -5.96
N MET A 96 -45.81 -16.64 -6.30
CA MET A 96 -47.08 -17.12 -5.75
C MET A 96 -48.33 -16.68 -6.54
N ARG A 97 -48.59 -17.24 -7.73
CA ARG A 97 -49.98 -17.43 -8.20
C ARG A 97 -50.13 -18.76 -8.94
N ARG A 98 -50.88 -19.64 -8.26
CA ARG A 98 -51.59 -20.88 -8.64
C ARG A 98 -51.32 -21.49 -10.01
#